data_AF-A0A2S0N5S3-F1
#
_entry.id   AF-A0A2S0N5S3-F1
#
_cell.length_a   1.000
_cell.length_b   1.000
_cell.length_c   1.000
_cell.angle_alpha   90.00
_cell.angle_beta   90.00
_cell.angle_gamma   90.00
#
_symmetry.space_group_name_H-M   'P 1'
#
loop_
_entity.id
_entity.type
_entity.pdbx_description
1 polymer ?
#
loop_
_entity_poly.entity_id
_entity_poly.type
_entity_poly.pdbx_seq_one_letter_code
_entity_poly.pdbx_strand_id
1 'polypeptide(L)'
;MSNLTLESVPAYERMLPEPLTRLRLAEEFYNELSDSVEVLSDIVEQHGARTLSDLFHLHAAIMSNGFIDAWPDSAVLDVVSLLPSAERWLAYASVYDECGEIKRSIFSKMQAQIPDEQNVESQYLS
;
A
#
# COMPACT_ATOMS: atom_id res chain seq x y z
N MET A 1 24.05 15.97 -19.87
CA MET A 1 22.78 15.21 -19.85
C MET A 1 23.12 13.82 -19.37
N SER A 2 23.03 13.60 -18.06
CA SER A 2 23.51 12.39 -17.43
C SER A 2 22.48 11.28 -17.61
N ASN A 3 22.85 10.25 -18.35
CA ASN A 3 22.12 8.99 -18.42
C ASN A 3 22.18 8.34 -17.02
N LEU A 4 21.04 8.25 -16.34
CA LEU A 4 20.89 7.39 -15.16
C LEU A 4 20.79 5.95 -15.66
N THR A 5 21.96 5.32 -15.81
CA THR A 5 22.06 3.87 -16.04
C THR A 5 21.51 3.13 -14.81
N LEU A 6 20.77 2.05 -15.09
CA LEU A 6 20.10 1.15 -14.15
C LEU A 6 21.01 0.46 -13.09
N GLU A 7 22.26 0.92 -12.93
CA GLU A 7 23.30 0.33 -12.08
C GLU A 7 23.57 1.10 -10.77
N SER A 8 22.78 2.13 -10.43
CA SER A 8 23.05 2.93 -9.23
C SER A 8 22.27 2.51 -7.97
N VAL A 9 21.55 1.39 -8.00
CA VAL A 9 20.82 0.89 -6.83
C VAL A 9 21.74 -0.07 -6.05
N PRO A 10 22.29 0.33 -4.88
CA PRO A 10 23.22 -0.50 -4.13
C PRO A 10 22.61 -1.82 -3.66
N ALA A 11 23.43 -2.87 -3.60
CA ALA A 11 22.97 -4.26 -3.40
C ALA A 11 22.20 -4.52 -2.09
N TYR A 12 22.41 -3.72 -1.04
CA TYR A 12 21.65 -3.85 0.21
C TYR A 12 20.17 -3.51 0.01
N GLU A 13 19.85 -2.68 -0.98
CA GLU A 13 18.49 -2.27 -1.35
C GLU A 13 17.70 -3.41 -1.99
N ARG A 14 18.40 -4.40 -2.54
CA ARG A 14 17.82 -5.66 -3.07
C ARG A 14 17.72 -6.76 -2.01
N MET A 15 18.26 -6.52 -0.81
CA MET A 15 18.44 -7.51 0.24
C MET A 15 18.03 -6.97 1.62
N LEU A 16 17.19 -5.92 1.65
CA LEU A 16 16.66 -5.41 2.90
C LEU A 16 15.76 -6.49 3.53
N PRO A 17 15.93 -6.77 4.83
CA PRO A 17 14.98 -7.61 5.55
C PRO A 17 13.59 -6.98 5.47
N GLU A 18 12.57 -7.82 5.31
CA GLU A 18 11.15 -7.44 5.15
C GLU A 18 10.70 -6.22 5.98
N PRO A 19 11.04 -6.09 7.29
CA PRO A 19 10.69 -4.90 8.07
C PRO A 19 11.29 -3.59 7.56
N LEU A 20 12.54 -3.59 7.08
CA LEU A 20 13.20 -2.38 6.58
C LEU A 20 12.64 -1.95 5.22
N THR A 21 12.26 -2.91 4.37
CA THR A 21 11.55 -2.64 3.13
C THR A 21 10.24 -1.90 3.39
N ARG A 22 9.48 -2.32 4.42
CA ARG A 22 8.19 -1.70 4.79
C ARG A 22 8.35 -0.30 5.35
N LEU A 23 9.38 -0.06 6.18
CA LEU A 23 9.67 1.28 6.67
C LEU A 23 9.96 2.24 5.53
N ARG A 24 10.74 1.80 4.54
CA ARG A 24 11.02 2.58 3.35
C ARG A 24 9.76 2.85 2.53
N LEU A 25 8.93 1.84 2.29
CA LEU A 25 7.67 2.02 1.55
C LEU A 25 6.74 3.02 2.26
N ALA A 26 6.68 2.97 3.59
CA ALA A 26 5.88 3.90 4.37
C ALA A 26 6.44 5.34 4.29
N GLU A 27 7.76 5.49 4.34
CA GLU A 27 8.45 6.77 4.12
C GLU A 27 8.19 7.33 2.72
N GLU A 28 8.30 6.49 1.67
CA GLU A 28 7.98 6.87 0.29
C GLU A 28 6.53 7.34 0.16
N PHE A 29 5.57 6.64 0.76
CA PHE A 29 4.17 7.04 0.78
C PHE A 29 3.97 8.39 1.50
N TYR A 30 4.56 8.56 2.69
CA TYR A 30 4.45 9.79 3.46
C TYR A 30 5.04 11.00 2.72
N ASN A 31 6.17 10.81 2.05
CA ASN A 31 6.80 11.85 1.24
C ASN A 31 5.93 12.22 0.04
N GLU A 32 5.43 11.24 -0.72
CA GLU A 32 4.51 11.52 -1.84
C GLU A 32 3.25 12.26 -1.37
N LEU A 33 2.67 11.85 -0.24
CA LEU A 33 1.51 12.52 0.34
C LEU A 33 1.84 13.95 0.77
N SER A 34 2.95 14.15 1.47
CA SER A 34 3.37 15.47 1.96
C SER A 34 3.72 16.40 0.81
N ASP A 35 4.32 15.90 -0.27
CA ASP A 35 4.64 16.68 -1.47
C ASP A 35 3.39 17.03 -2.29
N SER A 36 2.28 16.29 -2.10
CA SER A 36 1.01 16.55 -2.81
C SER A 36 0.19 17.71 -2.25
N VAL A 37 0.51 18.16 -1.03
CA VAL A 37 -0.22 19.23 -0.32
C VAL A 37 0.75 20.26 0.24
N GLU A 38 0.29 21.50 0.42
CA GLU A 38 1.11 22.52 1.11
C GLU A 38 1.19 22.20 2.61
N VAL A 39 0.06 21.84 3.22
CA VAL A 39 -0.02 21.39 4.62
C VAL A 39 -1.00 20.22 4.75
N LEU A 40 -0.67 19.22 5.57
CA LEU A 40 -1.56 18.07 5.81
C LEU A 40 -2.95 18.44 6.36
N SER A 41 -3.09 19.60 7.02
CA SER A 41 -4.39 20.11 7.45
C SER A 41 -5.32 20.43 6.29
N ASP A 42 -4.78 20.74 5.11
CA ASP A 42 -5.58 21.07 3.92
C ASP A 42 -6.41 19.87 3.46
N ILE A 43 -5.94 18.65 3.74
CA ILE A 43 -6.70 17.41 3.50
C ILE A 43 -7.97 17.38 4.36
N VAL A 44 -7.91 17.89 5.60
CA VAL A 44 -9.09 17.95 6.48
C VAL A 44 -10.10 18.95 5.93
N GLU A 45 -9.64 20.09 5.41
CA GLU A 45 -10.52 21.12 4.84
C GLU A 45 -11.16 20.68 3.52
N GLN A 46 -10.42 19.97 2.67
CA GLN A 46 -10.87 19.53 1.35
C GLN A 46 -11.66 18.22 1.37
N HIS A 47 -11.27 17.28 2.23
CA HIS A 47 -11.76 15.90 2.22
C HIS A 47 -12.24 15.39 3.58
N GLY A 48 -12.17 16.20 4.64
CA GLY A 48 -12.61 15.85 5.98
C GLY A 48 -11.58 15.08 6.81
N ALA A 49 -11.78 15.10 8.12
CA ALA A 49 -10.86 14.49 9.09
C ALA A 49 -10.74 12.96 8.95
N ARG A 50 -11.81 12.30 8.49
CA ARG A 50 -11.81 10.85 8.25
C ARG A 50 -10.82 10.47 7.14
N THR A 51 -10.78 11.23 6.06
CA THR A 51 -9.83 11.00 4.96
C THR A 51 -8.38 11.10 5.45
N LEU A 52 -8.04 12.10 6.25
CA LEU A 52 -6.70 12.21 6.83
C LEU A 52 -6.38 11.03 7.75
N SER A 53 -7.33 10.61 8.59
CA SER A 53 -7.17 9.44 9.45
C SER A 53 -6.90 8.16 8.64
N ASP A 54 -7.65 7.96 7.56
CA ASP A 54 -7.53 6.77 6.71
C ASP A 54 -6.20 6.76 5.94
N LEU A 55 -5.66 7.93 5.54
CA LEU A 55 -4.32 8.03 4.96
C LEU A 55 -3.23 7.61 5.97
N PHE A 56 -3.37 7.98 7.24
CA PHE A 56 -2.44 7.51 8.27
C PHE A 56 -2.62 6.04 8.63
N HIS A 57 -3.83 5.51 8.54
CA HIS A 57 -4.05 4.06 8.63
C HIS A 57 -3.41 3.33 7.45
N LEU A 58 -3.45 3.89 6.23
CA LEU A 58 -2.77 3.32 5.07
C LEU A 58 -1.25 3.29 5.29
N HIS A 59 -0.66 4.38 5.77
CA HIS A 59 0.75 4.44 6.16
C HIS A 59 1.10 3.33 7.19
N ALA A 60 0.27 3.16 8.24
CA ALA A 60 0.47 2.12 9.23
C ALA A 60 0.29 0.69 8.67
N ALA A 61 -0.64 0.51 7.72
CA ALA A 61 -0.84 -0.75 7.01
C ALA A 61 0.39 -1.12 6.18
N ILE A 62 1.01 -0.15 5.50
CA ILE A 62 2.27 -0.37 4.76
C ILE A 62 3.39 -0.83 5.72
N MET A 63 3.56 -0.15 6.87
CA MET A 63 4.57 -0.53 7.86
C MET A 63 4.38 -1.95 8.41
N SER A 64 3.12 -2.36 8.61
CA SER A 64 2.76 -3.65 9.20
C SER A 64 2.50 -4.76 8.18
N ASN A 65 2.52 -4.46 6.87
CA ASN A 65 2.06 -5.35 5.80
C ASN A 65 0.61 -5.83 6.01
N GLY A 66 -0.24 -4.90 6.43
CA GLY A 66 -1.68 -5.05 6.54
C GLY A 66 -2.42 -4.32 5.42
N PHE A 67 -3.71 -4.12 5.62
CA PHE A 67 -4.59 -3.43 4.69
C PHE A 67 -5.55 -2.53 5.46
N ILE A 68 -6.02 -1.48 4.81
CA ILE A 68 -7.16 -0.71 5.32
C ILE A 68 -8.42 -1.09 4.57
N ASP A 69 -9.54 -0.95 5.28
CA ASP A 69 -10.86 -0.97 4.69
C ASP A 69 -11.27 0.48 4.41
N ALA A 70 -11.25 0.89 3.14
CA ALA A 70 -11.64 2.23 2.75
C ALA A 70 -13.16 2.37 2.87
N TRP A 71 -13.59 3.20 3.82
CA TRP A 71 -15.01 3.46 4.06
C TRP A 71 -15.61 4.32 2.95
N PRO A 72 -16.90 4.12 2.58
CA PRO A 72 -17.55 4.89 1.51
C PRO A 72 -17.53 6.41 1.71
N ASP A 73 -17.55 6.86 2.97
CA ASP A 73 -17.56 8.28 3.34
C ASP A 73 -16.15 8.91 3.37
N SER A 74 -15.12 8.14 2.99
CA SER A 74 -13.74 8.58 2.96
C SER A 74 -13.28 8.81 1.53
N ALA A 75 -12.62 9.94 1.28
CA ALA A 75 -12.00 10.22 -0.02
C ALA A 75 -10.58 9.65 -0.12
N VAL A 76 -10.20 8.71 0.78
CA VAL A 76 -8.83 8.16 0.83
C VAL A 76 -8.38 7.58 -0.52
N LEU A 77 -9.26 6.86 -1.21
CA LEU A 77 -8.93 6.28 -2.51
C LEU A 77 -8.76 7.34 -3.59
N ASP A 78 -9.55 8.42 -3.55
CA ASP A 78 -9.46 9.52 -4.49
C ASP A 78 -8.14 10.27 -4.32
N VAL A 79 -7.78 10.59 -3.07
CA VAL A 79 -6.50 11.25 -2.73
C VAL A 79 -5.32 10.38 -3.16
N VAL A 80 -5.33 9.09 -2.82
CA VAL A 80 -4.25 8.16 -3.15
C VAL A 80 -4.13 7.96 -4.67
N SER A 81 -5.24 8.00 -5.41
CA SER A 81 -5.24 7.85 -6.88
C SER A 81 -4.57 9.02 -7.61
N LEU A 82 -4.39 10.16 -6.96
CA LEU A 82 -3.70 11.32 -7.51
C LEU A 82 -2.18 11.29 -7.25
N LEU A 83 -1.70 10.37 -6.41
CA LEU A 83 -0.28 10.27 -6.08
C LEU A 83 0.54 9.63 -7.22
N PRO A 84 1.83 9.98 -7.36
CA PRO A 84 2.69 9.43 -8.42
C PRO A 84 2.76 7.89 -8.43
N SER A 85 2.77 7.26 -7.26
CA SER A 85 2.81 5.80 -7.12
C SER A 85 1.45 5.20 -6.70
N ALA A 86 0.34 5.81 -7.09
CA ALA A 86 -1.02 5.39 -6.74
C ALA A 86 -1.27 3.86 -6.78
N GLU A 87 -0.88 3.19 -7.86
CA GLU A 87 -1.07 1.74 -8.02
C GLU A 87 -0.40 0.93 -6.89
N ARG A 88 0.76 1.38 -6.43
CA ARG A 88 1.51 0.76 -5.33
C ARG A 88 0.78 0.92 -4.00
N TRP A 89 0.23 2.10 -3.74
CA TRP A 89 -0.43 2.41 -2.47
C TRP A 89 -1.82 1.79 -2.37
N LEU A 90 -2.56 1.76 -3.49
CA LEU A 90 -3.86 1.11 -3.57
C LEU A 90 -3.79 -0.40 -3.31
N ALA A 91 -2.63 -1.04 -3.47
CA ALA A 91 -2.42 -2.44 -3.08
C ALA A 91 -2.64 -2.71 -1.59
N TYR A 92 -2.51 -1.68 -0.74
CA TYR A 92 -2.73 -1.74 0.71
C TYR A 92 -4.15 -1.32 1.13
N ALA A 93 -5.06 -1.10 0.18
CA ALA A 93 -6.44 -0.72 0.44
C ALA A 93 -7.42 -1.74 -0.15
N SER A 94 -8.40 -2.15 0.66
CA SER A 94 -9.57 -2.90 0.22
C SER A 94 -10.75 -1.94 0.08
N VAL A 95 -11.43 -2.00 -1.07
CA VAL A 95 -12.59 -1.15 -1.36
C VAL A 95 -13.85 -1.91 -1.01
N TYR A 96 -14.65 -1.37 -0.10
CA TYR A 96 -15.96 -1.93 0.25
C TYR A 96 -17.07 -1.06 -0.34
N ASP A 97 -18.23 -1.64 -0.58
CA ASP A 97 -19.43 -0.89 -0.90
C ASP A 97 -20.24 -0.50 0.34
N GLU A 98 -21.31 0.27 0.10
CA GLU A 98 -22.28 0.70 1.11
C GLU A 98 -22.97 -0.46 1.85
N CYS A 99 -22.89 -1.68 1.33
CA CYS A 99 -23.41 -2.91 1.95
C CYS A 99 -22.33 -3.69 2.72
N GLY A 100 -21.06 -3.27 2.65
CA GLY A 100 -19.92 -3.97 3.27
C GLY A 100 -19.31 -5.08 2.41
N GLU A 101 -19.62 -5.15 1.12
CA GLU A 101 -19.06 -6.14 0.18
C GLU A 101 -17.79 -5.61 -0.51
N ILE A 102 -16.79 -6.46 -0.71
CA ILE A 102 -15.51 -6.09 -1.34
C ILE A 102 -15.71 -5.84 -2.85
N LYS A 103 -15.55 -4.60 -3.31
CA LYS A 103 -15.66 -4.20 -4.73
C LYS A 103 -14.36 -4.34 -5.52
N ARG A 104 -13.21 -4.13 -4.89
CA ARG A 104 -11.88 -4.42 -5.47
C ARG A 104 -10.95 -4.86 -4.35
N SER A 105 -10.48 -6.10 -4.44
CA SER A 105 -9.31 -6.57 -3.71
C SER A 105 -8.26 -6.98 -4.72
N ILE A 106 -7.13 -6.27 -4.73
CA ILE A 106 -5.94 -6.67 -5.49
C ILE A 106 -5.41 -8.00 -4.90
N PHE A 107 -5.73 -8.28 -3.63
CA PHE A 107 -5.33 -9.48 -2.90
C PHE A 107 -6.07 -10.77 -3.28
N SER A 108 -7.31 -10.70 -3.78
CA SER A 108 -7.96 -11.90 -4.35
C SER A 108 -7.17 -12.50 -5.52
N LYS A 109 -6.34 -11.69 -6.21
CA LYS A 109 -5.43 -12.18 -7.26
C LYS A 109 -4.08 -12.65 -6.71
N MET A 110 -3.57 -12.08 -5.61
CA MET A 110 -2.30 -12.50 -5.00
C MET A 110 -2.42 -13.79 -4.18
N GLN A 111 -3.52 -14.01 -3.46
CA GLN A 111 -3.75 -15.27 -2.71
C GLN A 111 -4.02 -16.47 -3.62
N ALA A 112 -4.56 -16.26 -4.83
CA ALA A 112 -4.79 -17.33 -5.81
C ALA A 112 -3.48 -17.89 -6.42
N GLN A 113 -2.34 -17.24 -6.18
CA GLN A 113 -1.03 -17.62 -6.72
C GLN A 113 -0.06 -18.17 -5.66
N ILE A 114 -0.43 -18.20 -4.38
CA ILE A 114 0.35 -18.86 -3.33
C ILE A 114 -0.12 -20.32 -3.29
N PRO A 115 0.68 -21.30 -3.75
CA PRO A 115 0.30 -22.69 -3.63
C PRO A 115 0.21 -23.07 -2.15
N ASP A 116 -0.87 -23.75 -1.80
CA ASP A 116 -1.14 -24.29 -0.48
C ASP A 116 0.04 -25.17 -0.03
N GLU A 117 0.82 -24.70 0.95
CA GLU A 117 1.98 -25.44 1.51
C GLU A 117 1.57 -26.74 2.21
N GLN A 118 0.28 -27.04 2.34
CA GLN A 118 -0.22 -28.28 2.95
C GLN A 118 -0.12 -29.53 2.06
N ASN A 119 0.42 -29.45 0.84
CA ASN A 119 0.52 -30.61 -0.07
C ASN A 119 1.93 -31.22 -0.22
N VAL A 120 2.92 -30.82 0.58
CA VAL A 120 4.31 -31.29 0.42
C VAL A 120 4.63 -32.52 1.28
N GLU A 121 3.87 -32.82 2.35
CA GLU A 121 4.21 -33.93 3.25
C GLU A 121 3.78 -35.33 2.76
N SER A 122 2.97 -35.46 1.70
CA SER A 122 2.53 -36.78 1.22
C SER A 122 3.43 -37.44 0.16
N GLN A 123 4.54 -36.81 -0.24
CA GLN A 123 5.43 -37.37 -1.28
C GLN A 123 6.77 -37.94 -0.79
N TYR A 124 7.02 -37.97 0.53
CA TYR A 124 8.25 -38.54 1.11
C TYR A 124 8.05 -39.81 1.93
N LEU A 125 6.84 -40.38 1.95
CA LEU A 125 6.55 -41.67 2.58
C LEU A 125 6.06 -42.68 1.55
N SER A 126 6.98 -43.23 0.76
CA SER A 126 6.84 -44.52 0.07
C SER A 126 8.20 -45.16 -0.14
#